data_AF-A0A2X2T1R5-F1
#
_entry.id   AF-A0A2X2T1R5-F1
#
_cell.length_a   1.000
_cell.length_b   1.000
_cell.length_c   1.000
_cell.angle_alpha   90.00
_cell.angle_beta   90.00
_cell.angle_gamma   90.00
#
_symmetry.space_group_name_H-M   'P 1'
#
loop_
_entity.id
_entity.type
_entity.pdbx_description
1 polymer ?
#
loop_
_entity_poly.entity_id
_entity_poly.type
_entity_poly.pdbx_seq_one_letter_code
_entity_poly.pdbx_strand_id
1 'polypeptide(L)' 'METFLGIDYPTWWFIIIGFLITGYAILDGFDFGAGAWHLFFDKKKERRVALNAIGPVWTVMKRG' A
#
# COMPACT_ATOMS: atom_id res chain seq x y z
N MET A 1 -9.26 -36.24 -23.08
CA MET A 1 -9.06 -34.92 -22.43
C MET A 1 -8.29 -34.10 -23.43
N GLU A 2 -8.90 -33.03 -23.93
CA GLU A 2 -8.19 -32.07 -24.77
C GLU A 2 -7.01 -31.51 -23.96
N THR A 3 -5.80 -31.63 -24.50
CA THR A 3 -4.57 -31.18 -23.84
C THR A 3 -3.92 -30.13 -24.72
N PHE A 4 -3.51 -29.02 -24.11
CA PHE A 4 -2.80 -27.95 -24.78
C PHE A 4 -1.35 -27.98 -24.28
N LEU A 5 -0.39 -28.17 -25.21
CA LEU A 5 1.04 -28.34 -24.90
C LEU A 5 1.34 -29.48 -23.91
N GLY A 6 0.52 -30.55 -23.93
CA GLY A 6 0.68 -31.70 -23.03
C GLY A 6 0.15 -31.47 -21.61
N ILE A 7 -0.48 -30.33 -21.35
CA ILE A 7 -1.12 -29.99 -20.06
C ILE A 7 -2.64 -29.97 -20.26
N ASP A 8 -3.38 -30.48 -19.30
CA ASP A 8 -4.84 -30.50 -19.30
C ASP A 8 -5.45 -29.13 -18.93
N TYR A 9 -6.63 -28.84 -19.47
CA TYR A 9 -7.32 -27.57 -19.20
C TYR A 9 -7.51 -27.25 -17.71
N PRO A 10 -7.87 -28.22 -16.83
CA PRO A 10 -7.95 -27.97 -15.39
C PRO A 10 -6.64 -27.45 -14.79
N THR A 11 -5.49 -28.03 -15.16
CA THR A 11 -4.17 -27.58 -14.67
C THR A 11 -3.81 -26.19 -15.19
N TRP A 12 -4.12 -25.90 -16.47
CA TRP A 12 -3.94 -24.55 -17.01
C TRP A 12 -4.73 -23.50 -16.21
N TRP A 13 -6.01 -23.78 -15.93
CA TRP A 13 -6.84 -22.90 -15.12
C TRP A 13 -6.35 -22.76 -13.69
N PHE A 14 -5.85 -23.83 -13.08
CA PHE A 14 -5.23 -23.79 -11.77
C PHE A 14 -4.02 -22.85 -11.75
N ILE A 15 -3.13 -22.93 -12.74
CA ILE A 15 -1.95 -22.06 -12.84
C ILE A 15 -2.37 -20.59 -12.96
N ILE A 16 -3.35 -20.30 -13.82
CA ILE A 16 -3.84 -18.93 -14.05
C ILE A 16 -4.45 -18.35 -12.76
N ILE A 17 -5.35 -19.10 -12.12
CA ILE A 17 -6.02 -18.64 -10.88
C ILE A 17 -5.00 -18.50 -9.74
N GLY A 18 -4.10 -19.46 -9.58
CA GLY A 18 -3.02 -19.40 -8.59
C GLY A 18 -2.14 -18.17 -8.79
N PHE A 19 -1.74 -17.89 -10.02
CA PHE A 19 -0.96 -16.71 -10.36
C PHE A 19 -1.71 -15.40 -10.04
N LEU A 20 -3.00 -15.32 -10.39
CA LEU A 20 -3.83 -14.15 -10.08
C LEU A 20 -3.97 -13.92 -8.58
N ILE A 21 -4.20 -14.98 -7.79
CA ILE A 21 -4.32 -14.90 -6.33
C ILE A 21 -3.00 -14.50 -5.70
N THR A 22 -1.88 -15.11 -6.12
CA THR A 22 -0.55 -14.74 -5.58
C THR A 22 -0.18 -13.31 -5.95
N GLY A 23 -0.41 -12.89 -7.20
CA GLY A 23 -0.18 -11.51 -7.62
C GLY A 23 -1.00 -10.53 -6.79
N TYR A 24 -2.30 -10.79 -6.64
CA TYR A 24 -3.20 -10.00 -5.80
C TYR A 24 -2.71 -9.93 -4.35
N ALA A 25 -2.35 -11.06 -3.75
CA ALA A 25 -1.85 -11.10 -2.38
C ALA A 25 -0.54 -10.34 -2.18
N ILE A 26 0.32 -10.27 -3.20
CA ILE A 26 1.56 -9.47 -3.16
C ILE A 26 1.25 -7.97 -3.25
N LEU A 27 0.41 -7.56 -4.19
CA LEU A 27 0.00 -6.17 -4.39
C LEU A 27 -0.71 -5.63 -3.14
N ASP A 28 -1.76 -6.32 -2.69
CA ASP A 28 -2.52 -5.93 -1.50
C ASP A 28 -1.68 -6.10 -0.22
N GLY A 29 -0.86 -7.15 -0.14
CA GLY A 29 0.05 -7.38 1.00
C GLY A 29 1.11 -6.29 1.14
N PHE A 30 1.60 -5.74 0.03
CA PHE A 30 2.50 -4.59 0.03
C PHE A 30 1.79 -3.32 0.48
N ASP A 31 0.59 -3.04 -0.04
CA ASP A 31 -0.18 -1.84 0.34
C ASP A 31 -0.59 -1.87 1.82
N PHE A 32 -1.01 -3.04 2.33
CA PHE A 32 -1.29 -3.22 3.75
C PHE A 32 -0.01 -3.23 4.61
N GLY A 33 1.10 -3.78 4.11
CA GLY A 33 2.39 -3.77 4.82
C GLY A 33 2.99 -2.38 4.96
N ALA A 34 3.00 -1.59 3.88
CA ALA A 34 3.43 -0.20 3.89
C ALA A 34 2.47 0.69 4.71
N GLY A 35 1.15 0.46 4.58
CA GLY A 35 0.13 1.13 5.39
C GLY A 35 0.24 0.82 6.88
N ALA A 36 0.55 -0.44 7.25
CA ALA A 36 0.79 -0.86 8.62
C ALA A 36 2.05 -0.19 9.18
N TRP A 37 3.16 -0.20 8.43
CA TRP A 37 4.40 0.48 8.83
C TRP A 37 4.19 1.98 9.05
N HIS A 38 3.39 2.63 8.20
CA HIS A 38 3.03 4.05 8.35
C HIS A 38 2.09 4.32 9.54
N LEU A 39 1.31 3.34 10.00
CA LEU A 39 0.49 3.46 11.22
C LEU A 39 1.35 3.45 12.51
N PHE A 40 2.52 2.81 12.48
CA PHE A 40 3.45 2.74 13.61
C PHE A 40 4.40 3.95 13.69
N PHE A 41 4.53 4.75 12.63
CA PHE A 41 5.20 6.05 12.70
C PHE A 41 4.31 7.06 13.44
N ASP A 42 4.71 7.36 14.68
CA ASP A 42 3.98 8.19 15.62
C ASP A 42 3.84 9.64 15.11
N LYS A 43 2.72 9.91 14.42
CA LYS A 43 2.33 11.23 13.88
C LYS A 43 2.29 12.35 14.94
N LYS A 44 2.39 12.04 16.24
CA LYS A 44 2.38 13.05 17.30
C LYS A 44 3.65 13.91 17.33
N LYS A 45 4.81 13.35 17.02
CA LYS A 45 6.09 14.09 17.01
C LYS A 45 6.18 15.02 15.80
N GLU A 46 5.86 14.50 14.62
CA GLU A 46 5.91 15.28 13.37
C GLU A 46 4.88 16.41 13.34
N ARG A 47 3.68 16.17 13.87
CA ARG A 47 2.65 17.22 13.99
C ARG A 47 3.08 18.37 14.90
N ARG A 48 3.79 18.10 16.01
CA ARG A 48 4.35 19.17 16.87
C ARG A 48 5.46 19.96 16.19
N VAL A 49 6.33 19.29 15.43
CA VAL A 49 7.39 19.96 14.67
C VAL A 49 6.79 20.84 13.57
N ALA A 50 5.81 20.34 12.82
CA ALA A 50 5.10 21.11 11.81
C ALA A 50 4.36 22.31 12.41
N LEU A 51 3.67 22.14 13.55
CA LEU A 51 2.98 23.25 14.21
C LEU A 51 3.95 24.31 14.78
N ASN A 52 5.08 23.90 15.35
CA ASN A 52 6.11 24.84 15.82
C ASN A 52 6.81 25.59 14.68
N ALA A 53 6.95 24.98 13.50
CA ALA A 53 7.49 25.64 12.32
C ALA A 53 6.51 26.64 11.68
N ILE A 54 5.20 26.38 11.76
CA ILE A 54 4.15 27.20 11.14
C ILE A 54 3.69 28.35 12.06
N GLY A 55 3.83 28.19 13.38
CA GLY A 55 3.43 29.18 14.39
C GLY A 55 3.91 30.62 14.12
N PRO A 56 5.20 30.85 13.81
CA PRO A 56 5.73 32.19 13.55
C PRO A 56 5.17 32.84 12.28
N VAL A 57 4.94 32.06 11.21
CA VAL A 57 4.46 32.55 9.90
C VAL A 57 3.00 33.02 9.97
N TRP A 58 2.14 32.28 10.67
CA TRP A 58 0.72 32.62 10.77
C TRP A 58 0.45 33.89 11.58
N THR A 59 1.33 34.25 12.52
CA THR A 59 1.25 35.52 13.25
C THR A 59 1.46 36.74 12.34
N VAL A 60 2.23 36.59 11.26
CA VAL A 60 2.49 37.67 10.29
C VAL A 60 1.29 37.85 9.35
N MET A 61 0.57 36.77 9.02
CA MET A 61 -0.55 36.81 8.05
C MET A 61 -1.85 37.38 8.63
N LYS A 62 -2.08 37.29 9.95
CA LYS A 62 -3.29 37.83 10.61
C LYS A 62 -3.18 39.30 11.05
N ARG A 63 -2.08 39.99 10.71
CA ARG A 63 -1.82 41.41 11.01
C ARG A 63 -1.80 42.30 9.75
N GLY A 64 -2.49 41.88 8.70
CA GLY A 64 -2.72 42.66 7.47
C GLY A 64 -4.20 42.92 7.28
#